data_AF-A0A959YBX8-F1
#
_entry.id   AF-A0A959YBX8-F1
#
_cell.length_a   1.000
_cell.length_b   1.000
_cell.length_c   1.000
_cell.angle_alpha   90.00
_cell.angle_beta   90.00
_cell.angle_gamma   90.00
#
_symmetry.space_group_name_H-M   'P 1'
#
loop_
_entity.id
_entity.type
_entity.pdbx_description
1 polymer ?
#
loop_
_entity_poly.entity_id
_entity_poly.type
_entity_poly.pdbx_seq_one_letter_code
_entity_poly.pdbx_strand_id
1 'polypeptide(L)'
;MMNLRNLFSTLLLTSAMLLMGQQTYYGTTASGGSFDLGTIYSIDDNGNHVVGHEMVRLEGSLPKSDLEQAPNGKFYGVTQFGGEFGQGVLFEYDPVTDTYTVRYSFNGASDGGQPVRGVTRARNGRLYGLCSTGGANNAGTLFEFIIGTGAYSVRVDFGGNGPGTIGGRPIAKLEPNSTASILYGTTQFGGANGRGTVFSYGTIPTSGPGPTVSGHTVMHDFVGPGATSTGINPVTGVTRSGGTLYGVTPSGGPNGSGAFYSVSTSSPFTQTVIRSFTSTDADGRTPQGEPVVAGGVIYGTTSVGGTTGGG
;
A
#
# COMPACT_ATOMS: atom_id res chain seq x y z
N MET A 1 26.77 36.23 48.88
CA MET A 1 26.85 35.49 47.61
C MET A 1 27.66 34.22 47.87
N MET A 2 27.09 33.07 47.51
CA MET A 2 27.46 31.71 47.95
C MET A 2 28.84 31.20 47.49
N ASN A 3 29.51 30.53 48.44
CA ASN A 3 30.34 29.31 48.43
C ASN A 3 31.26 28.95 47.24
N LEU A 4 32.58 28.74 47.44
CA LEU A 4 33.32 27.69 48.21
C LEU A 4 33.48 26.34 47.47
N ARG A 5 34.77 26.02 47.22
CA ARG A 5 35.49 24.74 47.47
C ARG A 5 35.32 23.53 46.52
N ASN A 6 36.38 23.32 45.75
CA ASN A 6 37.36 22.21 45.81
C ASN A 6 36.93 20.71 45.91
N LEU A 7 37.52 19.96 44.96
CA LEU A 7 38.22 18.66 45.07
C LEU A 7 37.50 17.33 44.72
N PHE A 8 38.29 16.45 44.08
CA PHE A 8 38.09 15.01 43.71
C PHE A 8 37.28 14.76 42.42
N SER A 9 37.62 13.83 41.50
CA SER A 9 38.70 12.85 41.39
C SER A 9 38.72 12.34 39.94
N THR A 10 39.88 11.94 39.45
CA THR A 10 40.02 10.99 38.34
C THR A 10 39.20 9.72 38.62
N LEU A 11 38.22 9.40 37.77
CA LEU A 11 37.73 8.04 37.61
C LEU A 11 37.61 7.72 36.11
N LEU A 12 38.26 6.62 35.77
CA LEU A 12 38.47 6.01 34.47
C LEU A 12 37.23 5.18 34.08
N LEU A 13 36.94 5.08 32.77
CA LEU A 13 36.05 4.11 32.08
C LEU A 13 34.55 4.24 32.41
N THR A 14 33.60 4.23 31.46
CA THR A 14 33.43 3.30 30.34
C THR A 14 32.60 3.92 29.20
N SER A 15 33.03 3.68 27.96
CA SER A 15 32.14 3.44 26.81
C SER A 15 31.05 4.48 26.52
N ALA A 16 31.37 5.50 25.72
CA ALA A 16 30.44 5.92 24.67
C ALA A 16 30.73 5.07 23.41
N MET A 17 30.61 3.74 23.55
CA MET A 17 30.26 2.92 22.41
C MET A 17 28.84 3.36 22.08
N LEU A 18 28.69 4.21 21.07
CA LEU A 18 27.44 4.28 20.34
C LEU A 18 27.30 2.87 19.76
N LEU A 19 26.65 1.97 20.50
CA LEU A 19 26.19 0.73 19.92
C LEU A 19 25.21 1.21 18.86
N MET A 20 25.65 1.24 17.60
CA MET A 20 24.73 1.25 16.48
C MET A 20 23.92 -0.02 16.69
N GLY A 21 22.79 0.11 17.38
CA GLY A 21 21.88 -1.00 17.61
C GLY A 21 21.56 -1.54 16.23
N GLN A 22 21.90 -2.81 16.02
CA GLN A 22 21.68 -3.48 14.76
C GLN A 22 20.21 -3.32 14.37
N GLN A 23 19.93 -2.71 13.22
CA GLN A 23 18.54 -2.50 12.82
C GLN A 23 17.99 -3.85 12.35
N THR A 24 16.94 -4.32 13.01
CA THR A 24 16.19 -5.50 12.56
C THR A 24 15.00 -5.04 11.74
N TYR A 25 14.87 -5.61 10.55
CA TYR A 25 13.75 -5.43 9.64
C TYR A 25 12.90 -6.68 9.64
N TYR A 26 11.59 -6.51 9.49
CA TYR A 26 10.64 -7.61 9.43
C TYR A 26 9.93 -7.59 8.09
N GLY A 27 9.71 -8.78 7.53
CA GLY A 27 9.08 -8.93 6.23
C GLY A 27 8.27 -10.21 6.14
N THR A 28 7.58 -10.35 5.01
CA THR A 28 6.85 -11.57 4.67
C THR A 28 7.35 -12.15 3.36
N THR A 29 7.26 -13.46 3.22
CA THR A 29 7.46 -14.16 1.94
C THR A 29 6.13 -14.74 1.49
N ALA A 30 5.75 -14.51 0.23
CA ALA A 30 4.48 -15.04 -0.29
C ALA A 30 4.52 -16.57 -0.46
N SER A 31 5.72 -17.12 -0.66
CA SER A 31 6.03 -18.55 -0.83
C SER A 31 7.16 -18.93 0.12
N GLY A 32 7.24 -20.18 0.52
CA GLY A 32 8.11 -20.71 1.56
C GLY A 32 7.34 -21.24 2.78
N GLY A 33 8.08 -21.83 3.72
CA GLY A 33 7.51 -22.48 4.90
C GLY A 33 6.70 -23.75 4.56
N SER A 34 5.94 -24.22 5.54
CA SER A 34 5.05 -25.37 5.39
C SER A 34 4.03 -25.17 4.27
N PHE A 35 4.00 -26.10 3.30
CA PHE A 35 3.10 -26.10 2.14
C PHE A 35 3.21 -24.88 1.20
N ASP A 36 4.33 -24.15 1.23
CA ASP A 36 4.57 -22.98 0.38
C ASP A 36 3.56 -21.82 0.60
N LEU A 37 3.03 -21.71 1.83
CA LEU A 37 1.99 -20.74 2.18
C LEU A 37 2.56 -19.38 2.63
N GLY A 38 3.88 -19.28 2.79
CA GLY A 38 4.60 -18.06 3.14
C GLY A 38 5.09 -18.02 4.58
N THR A 39 5.99 -17.09 4.87
CA THR A 39 6.59 -16.91 6.20
C THR A 39 6.60 -15.45 6.64
N ILE A 40 6.77 -15.23 7.94
CA ILE A 40 7.26 -13.98 8.52
C ILE A 40 8.72 -14.20 8.89
N TYR A 41 9.58 -13.28 8.50
CA TYR A 41 11.00 -13.32 8.80
C TYR A 41 11.49 -11.98 9.35
N SER A 42 12.63 -12.04 10.04
CA SER A 42 13.44 -10.88 10.37
C SER A 42 14.77 -10.94 9.61
N ILE A 43 15.35 -9.79 9.31
CA ILE A 43 16.67 -9.66 8.71
C ILE A 43 17.40 -8.46 9.33
N ASP A 44 18.70 -8.58 9.54
CA ASP A 44 19.53 -7.49 10.04
C ASP A 44 20.38 -6.81 8.96
N ASP A 45 21.05 -5.72 9.31
CA ASP A 45 21.95 -4.98 8.40
C ASP A 45 23.10 -5.82 7.82
N ASN A 46 23.44 -6.95 8.45
CA ASN A 46 24.48 -7.86 7.99
C ASN A 46 23.92 -8.97 7.08
N GLY A 47 22.61 -8.98 6.84
CA GLY A 47 21.91 -9.97 6.04
C GLY A 47 21.63 -11.28 6.77
N ASN A 48 21.85 -11.36 8.09
CA ASN A 48 21.41 -12.54 8.84
C ASN A 48 19.89 -12.49 8.95
N HIS A 49 19.24 -13.58 8.57
CA HIS A 49 17.78 -13.69 8.60
C HIS A 49 17.32 -14.85 9.48
N VAL A 50 16.16 -14.67 10.12
CA VAL A 50 15.51 -15.68 10.96
C VAL A 50 14.04 -15.76 10.56
N VAL A 51 13.55 -16.97 10.34
CA VAL A 51 12.10 -17.21 10.18
C VAL A 51 11.47 -17.26 11.56
N GLY A 52 10.52 -16.37 11.82
CA GLY A 52 9.77 -16.34 13.09
C GLY A 52 8.45 -17.12 13.00
N HIS A 53 7.78 -17.08 11.85
CA HIS A 53 6.51 -17.81 11.69
C HIS A 53 6.35 -18.39 10.29
N GLU A 54 5.88 -19.63 10.21
CA GLU A 54 5.44 -20.28 8.98
C GLU A 54 3.91 -20.30 8.93
N MET A 55 3.35 -19.75 7.87
CA MET A 55 1.90 -19.68 7.71
C MET A 55 1.31 -21.07 7.50
N VAL A 56 0.16 -21.33 8.12
CA VAL A 56 -0.66 -22.51 7.84
C VAL A 56 -2.03 -22.09 7.33
N ARG A 57 -2.66 -22.94 6.52
CA ARG A 57 -3.87 -22.57 5.73
C ARG A 57 -4.99 -21.92 6.56
N LEU A 58 -5.23 -22.38 7.80
CA LEU A 58 -6.28 -21.86 8.68
C LEU A 58 -5.93 -20.49 9.29
N GLU A 59 -4.65 -20.12 9.29
CA GLU A 59 -4.12 -18.88 9.84
C GLU A 59 -3.81 -17.83 8.77
N GLY A 60 -3.84 -18.24 7.49
CA GLY A 60 -3.60 -17.39 6.33
C GLY A 60 -2.61 -18.02 5.35
N SER A 61 -2.51 -17.46 4.15
CA SER A 61 -1.56 -17.89 3.12
C SER A 61 -1.31 -16.80 2.08
N LEU A 62 -0.17 -16.86 1.42
CA LEU A 62 0.29 -15.86 0.44
C LEU A 62 0.25 -14.44 1.06
N PRO A 63 1.03 -14.17 2.12
CA PRO A 63 1.19 -12.82 2.65
C PRO A 63 1.87 -11.95 1.59
N LYS A 64 1.06 -11.29 0.75
CA LYS A 64 1.51 -10.27 -0.21
C LYS A 64 1.41 -8.90 0.46
N SER A 65 2.05 -8.75 1.61
CA SER A 65 1.81 -7.64 2.53
C SER A 65 3.13 -7.10 3.05
N ASP A 66 3.26 -5.77 2.98
CA ASP A 66 4.15 -5.07 3.90
C ASP A 66 3.62 -5.25 5.33
N LEU A 67 4.53 -5.27 6.30
CA LEU A 67 4.15 -5.23 7.72
C LEU A 67 4.09 -3.77 8.19
N GLU A 68 3.03 -3.43 8.92
CA GLU A 68 2.88 -2.14 9.59
C GLU A 68 3.18 -2.32 11.08
N GLN A 69 4.26 -1.72 11.57
CA GLN A 69 4.57 -1.73 12.99
C GLN A 69 3.68 -0.74 13.73
N ALA A 70 2.95 -1.18 14.75
CA ALA A 70 2.15 -0.32 15.61
C ALA A 70 2.96 0.19 16.83
N PRO A 71 2.49 1.24 17.53
CA PRO A 71 3.20 1.79 18.70
C PRO A 71 3.36 0.81 19.88
N ASN A 72 2.58 -0.28 19.89
CA ASN A 72 2.73 -1.37 20.86
C ASN A 72 3.92 -2.31 20.54
N GLY A 73 4.70 -2.03 19.48
CA GLY A 73 5.85 -2.82 19.06
C GLY A 73 5.50 -4.02 18.17
N LYS A 74 4.21 -4.31 17.96
CA LYS A 74 3.74 -5.44 17.17
C LYS A 74 3.56 -5.08 15.70
N PHE A 75 3.65 -6.07 14.83
CA PHE A 75 3.46 -5.93 13.40
C PHE A 75 2.06 -6.38 12.98
N TYR A 76 1.44 -5.66 12.06
CA TYR A 76 0.16 -6.02 11.46
C TYR A 76 0.32 -6.19 9.96
N GLY A 77 -0.31 -7.21 9.41
CA GLY A 77 -0.27 -7.52 7.99
C GLY A 77 -1.52 -8.25 7.55
N VAL A 78 -1.57 -8.57 6.26
CA VAL A 78 -2.66 -9.35 5.67
C VAL A 78 -2.15 -10.52 4.84
N THR A 79 -2.98 -11.55 4.72
CA THR A 79 -2.75 -12.68 3.81
C THR A 79 -3.82 -12.68 2.73
N GLN A 80 -3.45 -12.96 1.48
CA GLN A 80 -4.41 -12.88 0.37
C GLN A 80 -5.46 -14.00 0.43
N PHE A 81 -5.09 -15.18 0.94
CA PHE A 81 -5.95 -16.35 1.00
C PHE A 81 -5.81 -17.06 2.35
N GLY A 82 -6.59 -18.12 2.56
CA GLY A 82 -6.61 -18.86 3.83
C GLY A 82 -7.52 -18.20 4.86
N GLY A 83 -7.34 -18.53 6.13
CA GLY A 83 -8.28 -18.16 7.17
C GLY A 83 -9.55 -19.03 7.16
N GLU A 84 -10.48 -18.71 8.06
CA GLU A 84 -11.73 -19.47 8.26
C GLU A 84 -12.55 -19.65 6.97
N PHE A 85 -12.62 -18.61 6.14
CA PHE A 85 -13.41 -18.60 4.91
C PHE A 85 -12.57 -18.69 3.63
N GLY A 86 -11.25 -18.82 3.74
CA GLY A 86 -10.34 -18.88 2.59
C GLY A 86 -10.11 -17.56 1.87
N GLN A 87 -10.65 -16.44 2.35
CA GLN A 87 -10.57 -15.12 1.72
C GLN A 87 -9.48 -14.22 2.29
N GLY A 88 -8.56 -14.79 3.07
CA GLY A 88 -7.45 -14.08 3.70
C GLY A 88 -7.75 -13.66 5.14
N VAL A 89 -6.70 -13.20 5.82
CA VAL A 89 -6.81 -12.68 7.20
C VAL A 89 -6.09 -11.35 7.37
N LEU A 90 -6.50 -10.58 8.38
CA LEU A 90 -5.67 -9.58 9.03
C LEU A 90 -5.06 -10.21 10.27
N PHE A 91 -3.74 -10.12 10.39
CA PHE A 91 -2.99 -10.73 11.48
C PHE A 91 -2.18 -9.72 12.28
N GLU A 92 -1.80 -10.13 13.48
CA GLU A 92 -0.85 -9.49 14.36
C GLU A 92 0.34 -10.45 14.57
N TYR A 93 1.55 -9.92 14.61
CA TYR A 93 2.76 -10.64 14.94
C TYR A 93 3.52 -9.89 16.04
N ASP A 94 3.77 -10.57 17.15
CA ASP A 94 4.57 -10.07 18.27
C ASP A 94 6.02 -10.57 18.11
N PRO A 95 6.98 -9.70 17.73
CA PRO A 95 8.35 -10.11 17.52
C PRO A 95 9.09 -10.43 18.82
N VAL A 96 8.57 -10.05 20.00
CA VAL A 96 9.21 -10.30 21.30
C VAL A 96 8.91 -11.72 21.78
N THR A 97 7.68 -12.18 21.56
CA THR A 97 7.23 -13.51 21.99
C THR A 97 7.10 -14.50 20.83
N ASP A 98 7.48 -14.09 19.63
CA ASP A 98 7.33 -14.84 18.38
C ASP A 98 5.90 -15.39 18.17
N THR A 99 4.91 -14.56 18.48
CA THR A 99 3.51 -14.98 18.52
C THR A 99 2.74 -14.40 17.35
N TYR A 100 2.19 -15.28 16.51
CA TYR A 100 1.25 -14.94 15.45
C TYR A 100 -0.20 -15.03 15.97
N THR A 101 -1.06 -14.09 15.56
CA THR A 101 -2.48 -14.10 15.93
C THR A 101 -3.33 -13.60 14.77
N VAL A 102 -4.30 -14.42 14.34
CA VAL A 102 -5.37 -13.97 13.45
C VAL A 102 -6.27 -13.00 14.20
N ARG A 103 -6.36 -11.76 13.72
CA ARG A 103 -7.21 -10.71 14.32
C ARG A 103 -8.54 -10.56 13.62
N TYR A 104 -8.60 -10.92 12.33
CA TYR A 104 -9.83 -10.91 11.55
C TYR A 104 -9.74 -11.88 10.37
N SER A 105 -10.77 -12.70 10.18
CA SER A 105 -10.94 -13.56 8.99
C SER A 105 -11.96 -12.92 8.06
N PHE A 106 -11.52 -12.53 6.86
CA PHE A 106 -12.41 -11.98 5.84
C PHE A 106 -13.32 -13.09 5.30
N ASN A 107 -14.59 -12.80 5.04
CA ASN A 107 -15.53 -13.78 4.49
C ASN A 107 -15.79 -13.63 2.97
N GLY A 108 -15.33 -12.52 2.37
CA GLY A 108 -15.44 -12.29 0.92
C GLY A 108 -16.81 -11.82 0.45
N ALA A 109 -17.77 -11.65 1.36
CA ALA A 109 -19.06 -11.02 1.09
C ALA A 109 -18.98 -9.52 1.43
N SER A 110 -19.86 -9.01 2.28
CA SER A 110 -19.95 -7.57 2.58
C SER A 110 -18.75 -7.00 3.34
N ASP A 111 -17.94 -7.84 3.99
CA ASP A 111 -16.75 -7.40 4.73
C ASP A 111 -15.51 -7.24 3.84
N GLY A 112 -15.51 -7.79 2.62
CA GLY A 112 -14.36 -7.78 1.72
C GLY A 112 -13.64 -9.14 1.69
N GLY A 113 -12.82 -9.36 0.68
CA GLY A 113 -11.98 -10.54 0.55
C GLY A 113 -10.71 -10.26 -0.25
N GLN A 114 -9.77 -11.20 -0.16
CA GLN A 114 -8.46 -11.11 -0.81
C GLN A 114 -7.78 -9.76 -0.52
N PRO A 115 -7.46 -9.48 0.75
CA PRO A 115 -6.76 -8.26 1.11
C PRO A 115 -5.41 -8.19 0.42
N VAL A 116 -5.01 -6.98 0.02
CA VAL A 116 -3.84 -6.77 -0.86
C VAL A 116 -2.84 -5.79 -0.26
N ARG A 117 -1.55 -6.07 -0.45
CA ARG A 117 -0.41 -5.15 -0.26
C ARG A 117 -0.26 -4.55 1.15
N GLY A 118 -0.98 -5.08 2.13
CA GLY A 118 -0.85 -4.72 3.54
C GLY A 118 -1.80 -3.65 4.02
N VAL A 119 -1.49 -3.13 5.20
CA VAL A 119 -2.26 -2.09 5.89
C VAL A 119 -1.41 -0.85 6.09
N THR A 120 -2.09 0.28 6.27
CA THR A 120 -1.49 1.58 6.50
C THR A 120 -2.07 2.16 7.78
N ARG A 121 -1.22 2.58 8.72
CA ARG A 121 -1.65 3.26 9.95
C ARG A 121 -1.91 4.74 9.67
N ALA A 122 -3.14 5.18 9.88
CA ALA A 122 -3.48 6.61 9.76
C ALA A 122 -3.20 7.38 11.06
N ARG A 123 -3.29 8.70 11.00
CA ARG A 123 -3.06 9.64 12.11
C ARG A 123 -3.91 9.35 13.35
N ASN A 124 -5.11 8.81 13.14
CA ASN A 124 -6.03 8.45 14.22
C ASN A 124 -5.65 7.14 14.94
N GLY A 125 -4.52 6.52 14.60
CA GLY A 125 -4.01 5.29 15.20
C GLY A 125 -4.72 4.02 14.72
N ARG A 126 -5.59 4.12 13.72
CA ARG A 126 -6.30 2.97 13.13
C ARG A 126 -5.58 2.47 11.90
N LEU A 127 -5.77 1.19 11.60
CA LEU A 127 -5.24 0.56 10.40
C LEU A 127 -6.29 0.60 9.31
N TYR A 128 -5.85 0.91 8.10
CA TYR A 128 -6.69 0.89 6.90
C TYR A 128 -6.06 -0.02 5.87
N GLY A 129 -6.88 -0.77 5.15
CA GLY A 129 -6.42 -1.67 4.10
C GLY A 129 -7.47 -1.85 3.01
N LEU A 130 -7.06 -2.55 1.97
CA LEU A 130 -7.87 -2.76 0.78
C LEU A 130 -8.09 -4.25 0.55
N CYS A 131 -9.33 -4.59 0.24
CA CYS A 131 -9.76 -5.91 -0.21
C CYS A 131 -10.08 -5.83 -1.71
N SER A 132 -9.49 -6.70 -2.51
CA SER A 132 -9.68 -6.68 -3.96
C SER A 132 -11.02 -7.28 -4.42
N THR A 133 -11.67 -8.06 -3.54
CA THR A 133 -12.99 -8.68 -3.73
C THR A 133 -13.91 -8.40 -2.55
N GLY A 134 -15.16 -8.86 -2.63
CA GLY A 134 -16.23 -8.56 -1.67
C GLY A 134 -16.90 -7.20 -1.91
N GLY A 135 -17.72 -6.77 -0.95
CA GLY A 135 -18.69 -5.69 -1.14
C GLY A 135 -19.90 -6.14 -1.97
N ALA A 136 -20.87 -5.24 -2.16
CA ALA A 136 -22.17 -5.52 -2.79
C ALA A 136 -22.06 -6.11 -4.19
N ASN A 137 -21.03 -5.73 -4.94
CA ASN A 137 -20.81 -6.14 -6.33
C ASN A 137 -19.48 -6.87 -6.54
N ASN A 138 -18.89 -7.44 -5.48
CA ASN A 138 -17.59 -8.11 -5.52
C ASN A 138 -16.46 -7.23 -6.10
N ALA A 139 -16.57 -5.90 -5.91
CA ALA A 139 -15.67 -4.90 -6.46
C ALA A 139 -14.61 -4.43 -5.45
N GLY A 140 -14.58 -5.05 -4.27
CA GLY A 140 -13.60 -4.72 -3.24
C GLY A 140 -14.10 -3.70 -2.23
N THR A 141 -13.37 -3.60 -1.13
CA THR A 141 -13.67 -2.71 -0.02
C THR A 141 -12.42 -2.00 0.49
N LEU A 142 -12.61 -0.83 1.11
CA LEU A 142 -11.64 -0.22 2.01
C LEU A 142 -12.13 -0.45 3.44
N PHE A 143 -11.29 -1.08 4.25
CA PHE A 143 -11.63 -1.40 5.64
C PHE A 143 -10.84 -0.56 6.64
N GLU A 144 -11.37 -0.51 7.86
CA GLU A 144 -10.72 0.03 9.04
C GLU A 144 -10.65 -1.04 10.13
N PHE A 145 -9.52 -1.09 10.83
CA PHE A 145 -9.30 -1.93 12.01
C PHE A 145 -8.76 -1.11 13.19
N ILE A 146 -9.39 -1.28 14.35
CA ILE A 146 -8.99 -0.61 15.60
C ILE A 146 -8.15 -1.58 16.44
N ILE A 147 -6.86 -1.32 16.55
CA ILE A 147 -5.88 -2.19 17.23
C ILE A 147 -6.31 -2.57 18.66
N GLY A 148 -6.70 -1.59 19.47
CA GLY A 148 -7.00 -1.81 20.89
C GLY A 148 -8.25 -2.65 21.14
N THR A 149 -9.31 -2.47 20.35
CA THR A 149 -10.59 -3.18 20.53
C THR A 149 -10.75 -4.39 19.63
N GLY A 150 -9.93 -4.51 18.58
CA GLY A 150 -10.11 -5.49 17.52
C GLY A 150 -11.32 -5.21 16.62
N ALA A 151 -11.93 -4.03 16.71
CA ALA A 151 -13.11 -3.71 15.92
C ALA A 151 -12.78 -3.52 14.44
N TYR A 152 -13.51 -4.21 13.58
CA TYR A 152 -13.43 -4.13 12.14
C TYR A 152 -14.62 -3.35 11.56
N SER A 153 -14.42 -2.58 10.50
CA SER A 153 -15.50 -1.90 9.77
C SER A 153 -15.14 -1.68 8.31
N VAL A 154 -16.10 -1.91 7.41
CA VAL A 154 -15.99 -1.43 6.03
C VAL A 154 -16.30 0.06 5.98
N ARG A 155 -15.39 0.83 5.37
CA ARG A 155 -15.49 2.28 5.21
C ARG A 155 -15.89 2.70 3.80
N VAL A 156 -15.48 1.93 2.80
CA VAL A 156 -15.87 2.14 1.41
C VAL A 156 -16.23 0.79 0.79
N ASP A 157 -17.38 0.72 0.15
CA ASP A 157 -17.72 -0.29 -0.86
C ASP A 157 -17.54 0.38 -2.23
N PHE A 158 -16.66 -0.15 -3.06
CA PHE A 158 -16.32 0.48 -4.35
C PHE A 158 -17.46 0.41 -5.37
N GLY A 159 -18.51 -0.39 -5.12
CA GLY A 159 -19.78 -0.30 -5.82
C GLY A 159 -19.84 -0.98 -7.19
N GLY A 160 -18.71 -1.27 -7.86
CA GLY A 160 -18.71 -2.09 -9.09
C GLY A 160 -17.53 -1.83 -10.03
N ASN A 161 -17.26 -2.77 -10.94
CA ASN A 161 -16.14 -2.65 -11.90
C ASN A 161 -16.48 -1.88 -13.18
N GLY A 162 -17.75 -1.48 -13.39
CA GLY A 162 -18.23 -0.83 -14.62
C GLY A 162 -18.15 0.71 -14.61
N PRO A 163 -18.48 1.37 -15.73
CA PRO A 163 -18.57 2.82 -15.81
C PRO A 163 -19.58 3.40 -14.80
N GLY A 164 -19.26 4.57 -14.25
CA GLY A 164 -20.13 5.32 -13.34
C GLY A 164 -20.05 4.91 -11.86
N THR A 165 -19.18 3.96 -11.50
CA THR A 165 -18.92 3.59 -10.10
C THR A 165 -17.77 4.43 -9.52
N ILE A 166 -17.57 4.37 -8.19
CA ILE A 166 -16.50 5.14 -7.51
C ILE A 166 -15.11 4.48 -7.59
N GLY A 167 -15.03 3.32 -8.23
CA GLY A 167 -13.83 2.49 -8.40
C GLY A 167 -14.18 1.01 -8.36
N GLY A 168 -13.22 0.13 -8.57
CA GLY A 168 -13.41 -1.30 -8.49
C GLY A 168 -12.09 -2.08 -8.55
N ARG A 169 -12.00 -3.15 -7.77
CA ARG A 169 -10.82 -3.98 -7.56
C ARG A 169 -9.61 -3.12 -7.18
N PRO A 170 -9.54 -2.60 -5.94
CA PRO A 170 -8.32 -1.98 -5.44
C PRO A 170 -7.19 -3.02 -5.35
N ILE A 171 -5.95 -2.61 -5.59
CA ILE A 171 -4.82 -3.53 -5.89
C ILE A 171 -3.50 -3.16 -5.19
N ALA A 172 -3.47 -2.06 -4.45
CA ALA A 172 -2.27 -1.44 -3.92
C ALA A 172 -2.35 -1.24 -2.42
N LYS A 173 -1.20 -0.92 -1.78
CA LYS A 173 -1.18 -0.38 -0.43
C LYS A 173 -1.68 1.07 -0.48
N LEU A 174 -2.30 1.54 0.60
CA LEU A 174 -2.70 2.94 0.71
C LEU A 174 -1.49 3.82 1.03
N GLU A 175 -1.32 4.90 0.26
CA GLU A 175 -0.23 5.86 0.43
C GLU A 175 -0.69 7.02 1.32
N PRO A 176 -0.13 7.22 2.52
CA PRO A 176 -0.53 8.31 3.40
C PRO A 176 0.05 9.67 2.95
N ASN A 177 -0.71 10.75 3.17
CA ASN A 177 -0.13 12.09 3.13
C ASN A 177 0.89 12.30 4.28
N SER A 178 1.62 13.42 4.29
CA SER A 178 2.66 13.68 5.31
C SER A 178 2.16 13.65 6.76
N THR A 179 0.86 13.88 6.98
CA THR A 179 0.23 13.83 8.30
C THR A 179 -0.55 12.55 8.55
N ALA A 180 -0.54 11.59 7.61
CA ALA A 180 -1.35 10.37 7.58
C ALA A 180 -2.86 10.59 7.83
N SER A 181 -3.39 11.77 7.49
CA SER A 181 -4.81 12.12 7.66
C SER A 181 -5.63 11.90 6.40
N ILE A 182 -4.96 11.80 5.25
CA ILE A 182 -5.54 11.42 3.97
C ILE A 182 -4.72 10.24 3.47
N LEU A 183 -5.42 9.22 2.99
CA LEU A 183 -4.84 8.03 2.37
C LEU A 183 -5.18 8.05 0.89
N TYR A 184 -4.22 7.75 0.03
CA TYR A 184 -4.41 7.72 -1.41
C TYR A 184 -4.32 6.28 -1.91
N GLY A 185 -5.06 5.98 -2.97
CA GLY A 185 -5.06 4.65 -3.55
C GLY A 185 -5.51 4.65 -5.00
N THR A 186 -5.45 3.47 -5.59
CA THR A 186 -5.87 3.22 -6.96
C THR A 186 -6.87 2.08 -7.01
N THR A 187 -7.77 2.15 -7.98
CA THR A 187 -8.63 1.03 -8.35
C THR A 187 -8.39 0.66 -9.81
N GLN A 188 -8.34 -0.63 -10.11
CA GLN A 188 -8.06 -1.10 -11.47
C GLN A 188 -9.24 -0.85 -12.43
N PHE A 189 -10.46 -0.90 -11.92
CA PHE A 189 -11.71 -0.77 -12.66
C PHE A 189 -12.61 0.29 -12.05
N GLY A 190 -13.81 0.46 -12.61
CA GLY A 190 -14.73 1.50 -12.16
C GLY A 190 -14.32 2.90 -12.62
N GLY A 191 -14.88 3.91 -11.96
CA GLY A 191 -14.78 5.31 -12.40
C GLY A 191 -15.73 5.63 -13.55
N ALA A 192 -15.75 6.89 -13.97
CA ALA A 192 -16.66 7.39 -15.01
C ALA A 192 -16.63 6.56 -16.31
N ASN A 193 -15.47 5.98 -16.65
CA ASN A 193 -15.27 5.20 -17.87
C ASN A 193 -15.05 3.69 -17.63
N GLY A 194 -15.06 3.21 -16.38
CA GLY A 194 -14.76 1.81 -16.07
C GLY A 194 -13.29 1.41 -16.27
N ARG A 195 -12.36 2.38 -16.24
CA ARG A 195 -10.92 2.19 -16.54
C ARG A 195 -10.01 2.37 -15.33
N GLY A 196 -10.61 2.47 -14.15
CA GLY A 196 -9.90 2.68 -12.90
C GLY A 196 -9.92 4.13 -12.43
N THR A 197 -9.58 4.31 -11.16
CA THR A 197 -9.52 5.63 -10.51
C THR A 197 -8.24 5.80 -9.70
N VAL A 198 -7.84 7.05 -9.52
CA VAL A 198 -7.05 7.48 -8.35
C VAL A 198 -8.02 8.08 -7.36
N PHE A 199 -7.96 7.66 -6.10
CA PHE A 199 -8.87 8.14 -5.06
C PHE A 199 -8.12 8.54 -3.80
N SER A 200 -8.81 9.29 -2.95
CA SER A 200 -8.42 9.56 -1.57
C SER A 200 -9.48 9.10 -0.57
N TYR A 201 -9.04 8.69 0.61
CA TYR A 201 -9.86 8.48 1.79
C TYR A 201 -9.41 9.40 2.94
N GLY A 202 -10.34 10.16 3.50
CA GLY A 202 -10.12 11.24 4.45
C GLY A 202 -10.76 12.55 3.97
N THR A 203 -10.81 13.56 4.83
CA THR A 203 -11.41 14.84 4.46
C THR A 203 -10.46 15.66 3.58
N ILE A 204 -10.78 15.78 2.29
CA ILE A 204 -10.20 16.80 1.41
C ILE A 204 -11.24 17.93 1.28
N PRO A 205 -10.88 19.19 1.52
CA PRO A 205 -11.73 20.31 1.13
C PRO A 205 -11.88 20.32 -0.40
N THR A 206 -13.01 19.85 -0.92
CA THR A 206 -13.30 19.84 -2.36
C THR A 206 -14.18 21.03 -2.74
N SER A 207 -13.81 21.75 -3.79
CA SER A 207 -14.70 22.68 -4.48
C SER A 207 -15.30 21.99 -5.72
N GLY A 208 -16.30 21.14 -5.55
CA GLY A 208 -17.00 20.51 -6.69
C GLY A 208 -17.93 19.33 -6.34
N PRO A 209 -18.90 18.98 -7.22
CA PRO A 209 -19.86 17.91 -6.99
C PRO A 209 -19.37 16.58 -7.58
N GLY A 210 -18.47 15.89 -6.88
CA GLY A 210 -18.22 14.45 -7.09
C GLY A 210 -19.00 13.63 -6.05
N PRO A 211 -19.30 12.34 -6.27
CA PRO A 211 -19.94 11.49 -5.28
C PRO A 211 -19.00 11.27 -4.08
N THR A 212 -19.20 12.05 -3.01
CA THR A 212 -18.53 11.87 -1.72
C THR A 212 -19.32 10.84 -0.90
N VAL A 213 -18.93 9.56 -0.97
CA VAL A 213 -19.24 8.62 0.12
C VAL A 213 -18.38 9.04 1.30
N SER A 214 -18.89 9.07 2.53
CA SER A 214 -18.20 9.64 3.72
C SER A 214 -16.68 9.38 3.75
N GLY A 215 -15.89 10.41 3.43
CA GLY A 215 -14.43 10.37 3.39
C GLY A 215 -13.78 9.89 2.08
N HIS A 216 -14.49 9.27 1.15
CA HIS A 216 -13.97 8.88 -0.17
C HIS A 216 -14.11 10.01 -1.20
N THR A 217 -13.10 10.20 -2.04
CA THR A 217 -13.14 11.15 -3.17
C THR A 217 -12.39 10.56 -4.36
N VAL A 218 -13.05 10.51 -5.52
CA VAL A 218 -12.39 10.21 -6.80
C VAL A 218 -11.61 11.45 -7.24
N MET A 219 -10.29 11.33 -7.34
CA MET A 219 -9.39 12.42 -7.73
C MET A 219 -9.12 12.44 -9.22
N HIS A 220 -9.13 11.25 -9.85
CA HIS A 220 -8.94 11.09 -11.29
C HIS A 220 -9.67 9.85 -11.80
N ASP A 221 -10.36 10.00 -12.92
CA ASP A 221 -10.96 8.91 -13.69
C ASP A 221 -10.10 8.66 -14.94
N PHE A 222 -9.62 7.43 -15.09
CA PHE A 222 -8.85 7.07 -16.28
C PHE A 222 -9.74 7.04 -17.52
N VAL A 223 -9.17 7.48 -18.65
CA VAL A 223 -9.88 7.59 -19.93
C VAL A 223 -9.32 6.55 -20.90
N GLY A 224 -10.25 5.88 -21.60
CA GLY A 224 -10.00 4.78 -22.56
C GLY A 224 -9.04 5.14 -23.71
N PRO A 225 -8.78 4.19 -24.63
CA PRO A 225 -7.70 4.31 -25.60
C PRO A 225 -7.94 5.45 -26.60
N GLY A 226 -6.85 6.02 -27.11
CA GLY A 226 -6.88 7.13 -28.08
C GLY A 226 -5.99 8.29 -27.64
N ALA A 227 -5.95 9.36 -28.45
CA ALA A 227 -5.07 10.50 -28.23
C ALA A 227 -5.32 11.26 -26.90
N THR A 228 -6.51 11.09 -26.31
CA THR A 228 -6.89 11.67 -25.01
C THR A 228 -6.79 10.69 -23.85
N SER A 229 -6.28 9.47 -24.08
CA SER A 229 -6.15 8.47 -23.03
C SER A 229 -5.19 8.95 -21.95
N THR A 230 -5.60 8.85 -20.68
CA THR A 230 -4.76 9.18 -19.53
C THR A 230 -4.06 7.95 -18.93
N GLY A 231 -4.20 6.79 -19.60
CA GLY A 231 -3.86 5.48 -19.07
C GLY A 231 -5.10 4.63 -18.85
N ILE A 232 -4.92 3.32 -18.72
CA ILE A 232 -6.00 2.35 -18.50
C ILE A 232 -5.55 1.32 -17.48
N ASN A 233 -6.45 1.00 -16.54
CA ASN A 233 -6.32 -0.07 -15.56
C ASN A 233 -5.01 0.05 -14.78
N PRO A 234 -4.83 1.07 -13.90
CA PRO A 234 -3.64 1.13 -13.06
C PRO A 234 -3.43 -0.21 -12.35
N VAL A 235 -2.16 -0.67 -12.28
CA VAL A 235 -1.78 -1.98 -11.72
C VAL A 235 -0.93 -1.88 -10.44
N THR A 236 -0.65 -0.66 -10.01
CA THR A 236 0.19 -0.36 -8.83
C THR A 236 -0.50 0.67 -7.95
N GLY A 237 0.09 0.92 -6.78
CA GLY A 237 -0.25 2.10 -5.99
C GLY A 237 0.26 3.39 -6.62
N VAL A 238 0.26 4.43 -5.79
CA VAL A 238 0.81 5.73 -6.12
C VAL A 238 1.86 6.08 -5.08
N THR A 239 2.96 6.67 -5.54
CA THR A 239 3.96 7.23 -4.64
C THR A 239 3.79 8.73 -4.56
N ARG A 240 3.83 9.28 -3.35
CA ARG A 240 3.69 10.73 -3.15
C ARG A 240 5.04 11.43 -3.10
N SER A 241 5.14 12.58 -3.76
CA SER A 241 6.19 13.57 -3.51
C SER A 241 5.55 14.96 -3.44
N GLY A 242 5.64 15.59 -2.27
CA GLY A 242 4.97 16.88 -2.03
C GLY A 242 3.46 16.83 -2.29
N GLY A 243 2.93 17.78 -3.04
CA GLY A 243 1.50 17.86 -3.39
C GLY A 243 1.07 16.98 -4.57
N THR A 244 1.88 15.99 -4.95
CA THR A 244 1.70 15.23 -6.18
C THR A 244 1.82 13.72 -5.93
N LEU A 245 0.89 12.97 -6.50
CA LEU A 245 0.92 11.51 -6.60
C LEU A 245 1.45 11.11 -7.95
N TYR A 246 2.27 10.07 -7.99
CA TYR A 246 2.84 9.51 -9.21
C TYR A 246 2.47 8.04 -9.32
N GLY A 247 2.06 7.60 -10.50
CA GLY A 247 1.67 6.22 -10.72
C GLY A 247 1.82 5.82 -12.17
N VAL A 248 1.52 4.56 -12.45
CA VAL A 248 1.64 3.98 -13.78
C VAL A 248 0.39 3.22 -14.21
N THR A 249 0.17 3.19 -15.51
CA THR A 249 -0.81 2.32 -16.16
C THR A 249 -0.09 1.47 -17.19
N PRO A 250 -0.29 0.13 -17.22
CA PRO A 250 0.43 -0.76 -18.12
C PRO A 250 -0.07 -0.65 -19.56
N SER A 251 -1.23 -0.03 -19.77
CA SER A 251 -1.91 0.09 -21.05
C SER A 251 -2.56 1.45 -21.20
N GLY A 252 -2.89 1.83 -22.43
CA GLY A 252 -3.43 3.17 -22.72
C GLY A 252 -2.34 4.23 -22.74
N GLY A 253 -2.71 5.46 -22.38
CA GLY A 253 -1.93 6.65 -22.73
C GLY A 253 -2.08 6.98 -24.22
N PRO A 254 -1.70 8.19 -24.67
CA PRO A 254 -1.84 8.59 -26.07
C PRO A 254 -1.21 7.61 -27.08
N ASN A 255 -0.14 6.91 -26.68
CA ASN A 255 0.60 5.94 -27.51
C ASN A 255 0.21 4.47 -27.25
N GLY A 256 -0.75 4.21 -26.37
CA GLY A 256 -1.37 2.89 -26.16
C GLY A 256 -0.56 1.86 -25.35
N SER A 257 0.75 2.03 -25.17
CA SER A 257 1.62 1.04 -24.47
C SER A 257 1.90 1.38 -23.00
N GLY A 258 1.01 2.17 -22.40
CA GLY A 258 1.04 2.57 -21.00
C GLY A 258 1.40 4.03 -20.79
N ALA A 259 1.19 4.49 -19.56
CA ALA A 259 1.50 5.86 -19.16
C ALA A 259 2.11 5.91 -17.76
N PHE A 260 3.11 6.78 -17.61
CA PHE A 260 3.52 7.33 -16.31
C PHE A 260 2.79 8.66 -16.12
N TYR A 261 2.08 8.80 -15.01
CA TYR A 261 1.21 9.94 -14.75
C TYR A 261 1.45 10.57 -13.39
N SER A 262 1.00 11.81 -13.24
CA SER A 262 0.85 12.48 -11.96
C SER A 262 -0.58 12.97 -11.72
N VAL A 263 -0.99 13.04 -10.44
CA VAL A 263 -2.25 13.63 -9.99
C VAL A 263 -1.98 14.57 -8.81
N SER A 264 -2.53 15.80 -8.81
CA SER A 264 -2.42 16.72 -7.67
C SER A 264 -3.24 16.23 -6.46
N THR A 265 -2.75 16.45 -5.24
CA THR A 265 -3.43 16.03 -4.00
C THR A 265 -4.48 17.01 -3.48
N SER A 266 -4.62 18.16 -4.12
CA SER A 266 -5.55 19.23 -3.74
C SER A 266 -6.52 19.55 -4.88
N SER A 267 -7.75 19.92 -4.51
CA SER A 267 -8.79 20.37 -5.43
C SER A 267 -8.50 21.81 -5.94
N PRO A 268 -8.70 22.14 -7.22
CA PRO A 268 -9.12 21.24 -8.30
C PRO A 268 -8.02 20.23 -8.64
N PHE A 269 -8.41 18.95 -8.75
CA PHE A 269 -7.46 17.89 -9.08
C PHE A 269 -7.02 18.02 -10.54
N THR A 270 -5.72 17.92 -10.76
CA THR A 270 -5.10 18.01 -12.07
C THR A 270 -4.33 16.72 -12.32
N GLN A 271 -4.58 16.10 -13.47
CA GLN A 271 -3.84 14.94 -13.94
C GLN A 271 -2.94 15.33 -15.11
N THR A 272 -1.76 14.73 -15.17
CA THR A 272 -0.82 14.90 -16.29
C THR A 272 -0.24 13.55 -16.67
N VAL A 273 -0.29 13.22 -17.96
CA VAL A 273 0.52 12.13 -18.52
C VAL A 273 1.94 12.66 -18.71
N ILE A 274 2.86 12.26 -17.84
CA ILE A 274 4.26 12.68 -17.88
C ILE A 274 5.00 11.99 -19.03
N ARG A 275 4.73 10.69 -19.20
CA ARG A 275 5.27 9.90 -20.31
C ARG A 275 4.20 8.95 -20.82
N SER A 276 4.06 8.89 -22.14
CA SER A 276 3.28 7.85 -22.81
C SER A 276 4.21 6.93 -23.59
N PHE A 277 4.19 5.66 -23.22
CA PHE A 277 5.06 4.65 -23.81
C PHE A 277 4.51 4.17 -25.14
N THR A 278 5.40 3.91 -26.10
CA THR A 278 5.06 3.40 -27.43
C THR A 278 5.35 1.90 -27.54
N SER A 279 4.77 1.24 -28.54
CA SER A 279 5.05 -0.17 -28.82
C SER A 279 6.48 -0.40 -29.32
N THR A 280 7.13 0.66 -29.79
CA THR A 280 8.49 0.66 -30.36
C THR A 280 9.55 1.24 -29.43
N ASP A 281 9.19 1.58 -28.18
CA ASP A 281 10.15 2.13 -27.22
C ASP A 281 11.26 1.12 -26.91
N ALA A 282 12.50 1.49 -27.22
CA ALA A 282 13.69 0.68 -26.90
C ALA A 282 13.96 0.65 -25.39
N ASP A 283 13.63 1.74 -24.69
CA ASP A 283 13.95 1.93 -23.27
C ASP A 283 12.92 1.32 -22.30
N GLY A 284 11.85 0.70 -22.81
CA GLY A 284 10.78 0.18 -21.95
C GLY A 284 9.36 0.49 -22.42
N ARG A 285 8.42 -0.45 -22.22
CA ARG A 285 6.97 -0.25 -22.36
C ARG A 285 6.20 -1.12 -21.37
N THR A 286 4.92 -0.82 -21.17
CA THR A 286 4.06 -1.52 -20.20
C THR A 286 4.63 -1.37 -18.77
N PRO A 287 4.59 -0.16 -18.19
CA PRO A 287 5.06 0.06 -16.83
C PRO A 287 4.23 -0.74 -15.83
N GLN A 288 4.91 -1.44 -14.90
CA GLN A 288 4.27 -2.35 -13.93
C GLN A 288 4.79 -2.21 -12.50
N GLY A 289 5.97 -1.63 -12.29
CA GLY A 289 6.47 -1.34 -10.95
C GLY A 289 5.85 -0.09 -10.36
N GLU A 290 5.52 -0.13 -9.07
CA GLU A 290 5.11 1.08 -8.35
C GLU A 290 6.29 2.08 -8.36
N PRO A 291 6.08 3.33 -8.80
CA PRO A 291 7.17 4.30 -8.86
C PRO A 291 7.77 4.54 -7.47
N VAL A 292 9.07 4.80 -7.37
CA VAL A 292 9.73 5.13 -6.10
C VAL A 292 10.42 6.48 -6.21
N VAL A 293 10.30 7.31 -5.17
CA VAL A 293 10.98 8.62 -5.11
C VAL A 293 12.24 8.47 -4.28
N ALA A 294 13.41 8.78 -4.85
CA ALA A 294 14.67 8.86 -4.12
C ALA A 294 15.51 10.04 -4.61
N GLY A 295 15.94 10.91 -3.68
CA GLY A 295 16.75 12.09 -4.01
C GLY A 295 16.07 13.09 -4.96
N GLY A 296 14.73 13.15 -4.97
CA GLY A 296 13.96 13.99 -5.91
C GLY A 296 13.80 13.39 -7.32
N VAL A 297 14.33 12.19 -7.56
CA VAL A 297 14.17 11.44 -8.81
C VAL A 297 13.10 10.36 -8.63
N ILE A 298 12.31 10.12 -9.66
CA ILE A 298 11.29 9.06 -9.68
C ILE A 298 11.81 7.90 -10.52
N TYR A 299 11.85 6.72 -9.91
CA TYR A 299 12.25 5.47 -10.52
C TYR A 299 11.03 4.61 -10.77
N GLY A 300 11.04 3.80 -11.83
CA GLY A 300 9.98 2.85 -12.15
C GLY A 300 10.50 1.79 -13.12
N THR A 301 9.76 0.71 -13.27
CA THR A 301 10.12 -0.43 -14.13
C THR A 301 9.06 -0.71 -15.18
N THR A 302 9.49 -1.29 -16.29
CA THR A 302 8.64 -1.63 -17.45
C THR A 302 8.76 -3.10 -17.77
N SER A 303 7.66 -3.84 -17.91
CA SER A 303 7.74 -5.30 -18.09
C SER A 303 8.40 -5.77 -19.39
N VAL A 304 8.57 -4.87 -20.36
CA VAL A 304 9.26 -5.13 -21.62
C VAL A 304 10.18 -3.97 -21.93
N GLY A 305 11.43 -4.24 -22.31
CA GLY A 305 12.40 -3.19 -22.65
C GLY A 305 13.84 -3.58 -22.36
N GLY A 306 14.74 -2.61 -22.39
CA GLY A 306 16.15 -2.83 -22.13
C GLY A 306 16.88 -3.55 -23.27
N THR A 307 18.20 -3.62 -23.18
CA THR A 307 19.08 -4.19 -24.23
C THR A 307 18.83 -5.68 -24.48
N THR A 308 18.17 -6.39 -23.57
CA THR A 308 17.86 -7.83 -23.66
C THR A 308 16.36 -8.14 -23.70
N GLY A 309 15.49 -7.15 -23.84
CA GLY A 309 14.04 -7.34 -24.02
C GLY A 309 13.21 -7.56 -22.75
N GLY A 310 13.84 -7.63 -21.56
CA GLY A 310 13.19 -7.53 -20.25
C GLY A 310 13.62 -6.25 -19.53
N GLY A 311 12.68 -5.52 -18.92
CA GLY A 311 12.92 -4.27 -18.20
C GLY A 311 12.35 -4.24 -16.78
#